data_AF-A0A661VGW7-F1
#
_entry.id   AF-A0A661VGW7-F1
#
_cell.length_a   1.000
_cell.length_b   1.000
_cell.length_c   1.000
_cell.angle_alpha   90.00
_cell.angle_beta   90.00
_cell.angle_gamma   90.00
#
_symmetry.space_group_name_H-M   'P 1'
#
loop_
_entity.id
_entity.type
_entity.pdbx_description
1 polymer ?
#
loop_
_entity_poly.entity_id
_entity_poly.type
_entity_poly.pdbx_seq_one_letter_code
_entity_poly.pdbx_strand_id
1 'polypeptide(L)' 'MESFEFKVELGGVRLDKYVAERCHLSRSRVQKLITEGLVLVEGQPAKPSRKLE' A
#
# COMPACT_ATOMS: atom_id res chain seq x y z
N MET A 1 9.36 -15.26 -6.23
CA MET A 1 8.62 -13.98 -6.25
C MET A 1 8.42 -13.62 -4.79
N GLU A 2 9.13 -12.61 -4.28
CA GLU A 2 9.04 -12.22 -2.87
C GLU A 2 7.82 -11.32 -2.68
N SER A 3 6.86 -11.75 -1.86
CA SER A 3 5.70 -10.97 -1.44
C SER A 3 5.91 -10.49 -0.02
N PHE A 4 5.72 -9.19 0.22
CA PHE A 4 5.78 -8.61 1.55
C PHE A 4 4.37 -8.41 2.07
N GLU A 5 4.05 -9.07 3.18
CA GLU A 5 2.79 -8.87 3.90
C GLU A 5 3.01 -7.91 5.06
N PHE A 6 2.18 -6.88 5.13
CA PHE A 6 2.20 -5.89 6.20
C PHE A 6 0.88 -5.89 6.94
N LYS A 7 0.94 -5.98 8.26
CA LYS A 7 -0.24 -5.83 9.11
C LYS A 7 -0.41 -4.36 9.49
N VAL A 8 -1.58 -3.81 9.19
CA VAL A 8 -1.93 -2.44 9.58
C VAL A 8 -2.32 -2.47 11.05
N GLU A 9 -1.52 -1.84 11.91
CA GLU A 9 -1.79 -1.76 13.36
C GLU A 9 -2.52 -0.46 13.75
N LEU A 10 -2.47 0.56 12.89
CA LEU A 10 -3.10 1.86 13.07
C LEU A 10 -3.96 2.17 11.84
N GLY A 11 -5.28 2.11 12.02
CA GLY A 11 -6.25 2.53 11.01
C GLY A 11 -6.19 4.04 10.74
N GLY A 12 -6.82 4.47 9.65
CA GLY A 12 -6.91 5.87 9.22
C GLY A 12 -5.76 6.38 8.36
N VAL A 13 -4.71 5.57 8.14
CA VAL A 13 -3.57 5.93 7.28
C VAL A 13 -3.89 5.58 5.82
N ARG A 14 -3.49 6.44 4.88
CA ARG A 14 -3.59 6.15 3.45
C ARG A 14 -2.65 5.00 3.06
N LEU A 15 -3.14 4.07 2.24
CA LEU A 15 -2.36 2.96 1.70
C LEU A 15 -1.03 3.41 1.09
N ASP A 16 -1.05 4.46 0.25
CA ASP A 16 0.15 4.95 -0.40
C ASP A 16 1.19 5.52 0.56
N LYS A 17 0.75 6.15 1.65
CA LYS A 17 1.62 6.63 2.72
C LYS A 17 2.21 5.45 3.50
N TYR A 18 1.37 4.50 3.90
CA TYR A 18 1.77 3.36 4.71
C TYR A 18 2.84 2.51 4.00
N VAL A 19 2.62 2.17 2.73
CA VAL A 19 3.56 1.38 1.94
C VAL A 19 4.83 2.17 1.63
N ALA A 20 4.73 3.49 1.40
CA ALA A 20 5.91 4.33 1.19
C ALA A 20 6.83 4.36 2.43
N GLU A 21 6.25 4.48 3.63
CA GLU A 21 7.00 4.48 4.88
C GLU A 21 7.62 3.11 5.19
N ARG A 22 6.86 2.02 5.00
CA ARG A 22 7.35 0.66 5.30
C ARG A 22 8.37 0.13 4.30
N CYS A 23 8.20 0.42 3.01
CA CYS A 23 9.11 -0.04 1.97
C CYS A 23 10.21 0.98 1.63
N HIS A 24 10.28 2.11 2.35
CA HIS A 24 11.19 3.22 2.05
C HIS A 24 11.14 3.67 0.57
N LEU A 25 9.94 3.67 0.00
CA LEU A 25 9.70 4.03 -1.40
C LEU A 25 9.14 5.44 -1.51
N SER A 26 9.33 6.07 -2.66
CA SER A 26 8.63 7.32 -2.96
C SER A 26 7.13 7.08 -3.11
N ARG A 27 6.31 8.02 -2.63
CA ARG A 27 4.85 7.96 -2.76
C ARG A 27 4.40 7.80 -4.21
N SER A 28 5.07 8.44 -5.17
CA SER A 28 4.76 8.32 -6.60
C SER A 28 5.03 6.92 -7.13
N ARG A 29 6.10 6.24 -6.69
CA ARG A 29 6.38 4.86 -7.05
C ARG A 29 5.33 3.92 -6.47
N VAL A 30 4.97 4.11 -5.20
CA VAL A 30 3.92 3.32 -4.54
C VAL A 30 2.56 3.51 -5.22
N GLN A 31 2.20 4.74 -5.59
CA GLN A 31 0.97 5.01 -6.34
C GLN A 31 0.94 4.24 -7.67
N LYS A 32 2.06 4.19 -8.42
CA LYS A 32 2.16 3.37 -9.63
C LYS A 32 1.93 1.89 -9.33
N LEU A 33 2.65 1.33 -8.36
CA LEU A 33 2.52 -0.09 -7.98
C LEU A 33 1.08 -0.45 -7.56
N ILE A 34 0.41 0.44 -6.84
CA ILE A 34 -1.01 0.26 -6.46
C ILE A 34 -1.91 0.31 -7.69
N THR A 35 -1.69 1.27 -8.59
CA THR A 35 -2.49 1.42 -9.83
C THR A 35 -2.26 0.26 -10.80
N GLU A 36 -1.06 -0.31 -10.82
CA GLU A 36 -0.67 -1.50 -11.58
C GLU A 36 -1.20 -2.81 -10.95
N GLY A 37 -1.86 -2.75 -9.79
CA GLY A 37 -2.41 -3.93 -9.11
C GLY A 37 -1.35 -4.81 -8.43
N LEU A 38 -0.12 -4.31 -8.29
CA LEU A 38 0.99 -5.00 -7.61
C LEU A 38 0.94 -4.86 -6.08
N VAL A 39 0.09 -3.96 -5.57
CA VAL A 39 -0.18 -3.81 -4.14
C VAL A 39 -1.65 -4.13 -3.91
N LEU A 40 -1.89 -5.18 -3.14
CA LEU A 40 -3.21 -5.65 -2.78
C LEU A 40 -3.45 -5.36 -1.31
N VAL A 41 -4.67 -4.94 -0.98
CA VAL A 41 -5.14 -4.84 0.40
C VAL A 41 -6.15 -5.94 0.62
N GLU A 42 -5.83 -6.86 1.52
CA GLU A 42 -6.66 -8.06 1.78
C GLU A 42 -6.93 -8.88 0.51
N GLY A 43 -5.92 -8.97 -0.36
CA GLY A 43 -6.01 -9.70 -1.63
C GLY A 43 -6.78 -8.97 -2.74
N GLN A 44 -7.27 -7.75 -2.50
CA GLN A 44 -7.98 -6.95 -3.50
C GLN A 44 -7.20 -5.72 -3.96
N PRO A 45 -7.29 -5.34 -5.24
CA PRO A 45 -6.73 -4.08 -5.72
C PRO A 45 -7.41 -2.91 -5.02
N ALA A 46 -6.63 -1.93 -4.59
CA ALA A 46 -7.10 -0.78 -3.84
C ALA A 46 -6.69 0.52 -4.52
N LYS A 47 -7.35 1.62 -4.16
CA LYS A 47 -6.91 2.96 -4.58
C LYS A 47 -5.75 3.42 -3.69
N PRO A 48 -4.79 4.20 -4.21
CA PRO A 48 -3.69 4.72 -3.40
C PRO A 48 -4.16 5.57 -2.21
N SER A 49 -5.30 6.25 -2.37
CA SER A 49 -5.95 7.05 -1.34
C SER A 49 -6.85 6.25 -0.38
N ARG A 50 -6.99 4.93 -0.54
CA ARG A 50 -7.76 4.08 0.39
C ARG A 50 -7.18 4.25 1.79
N LYS A 51 -8.03 4.54 2.77
CA LYS A 51 -7.66 4.48 4.18
C LYS A 51 -7.69 3.02 4.61
N LEU A 52 -6.64 2.62 5.31
CA LEU A 52 -6.56 1.32 5.94
C LEU A 52 -7.32 1.38 7.27
N GLU A 53 -8.04 0.33 7.62
CA GLU A 53 -8.84 0.21 8.85
C GLU A 53 -8.41 -1.00 9.65
#